data_AF-A0A354Q5C6-F1
#
_entry.id   AF-A0A354Q5C6-F1
#
_cell.length_a   1.000
_cell.length_b   1.000
_cell.length_c   1.000
_cell.angle_alpha   90.00
_cell.angle_beta   90.00
_cell.angle_gamma   90.00
#
_symmetry.space_group_name_H-M   'P 1'
#
loop_
_entity.id
_entity.type
_entity.pdbx_description
1 polymer ?
#
loop_
_entity_poly.entity_id
_entity_poly.type
_entity_poly.pdbx_seq_one_letter_code
_entity_poly.pdbx_strand_id
1 'polypeptide(L)'
;IPGAEEEEKGYWKDVGTLDTFWEANMDLVGLHPHFNLYNKKWPVLTYIPPLPPAKFVHFNDSRTGHAINSMIGSGTIISGALVENSVVGYSVRIHSFAHVEHSVIMNNVEIGREAKIRKAIIDKHVRIAPGANVGYDLDTDRKKFQITENGIVVIPKGAKVA
;
A
#
# COMPACT_ATOMS: atom_id res chain seq x y z
N ILE A 1 6.71 3.50 26.52
CA ILE A 1 7.65 2.77 25.63
C ILE A 1 8.92 3.59 25.54
N PRO A 2 10.13 3.04 25.76
CA PRO A 2 11.37 3.79 25.65
C PRO A 2 11.53 4.45 24.28
N GLY A 3 11.79 5.75 24.24
CA GLY A 3 11.99 6.49 22.98
C GLY A 3 10.71 6.74 22.16
N ALA A 4 9.53 6.49 22.73
CA ALA A 4 8.28 6.91 22.09
C ALA A 4 8.08 8.41 22.25
N GLU A 5 7.68 9.06 21.16
CA GLU A 5 7.31 10.47 21.13
C GLU A 5 5.90 10.67 21.71
N GLU A 6 5.45 11.92 21.83
CA GLU A 6 4.17 12.23 22.46
C GLU A 6 2.97 11.71 21.65
N GLU A 7 3.06 11.77 20.32
CA GLU A 7 2.06 11.29 19.37
C GLU A 7 1.85 9.76 19.43
N GLU A 8 2.84 9.02 19.95
CA GLU A 8 2.81 7.57 20.09
C GLU A 8 2.34 7.11 21.48
N LYS A 9 2.16 8.04 22.43
CA LYS A 9 1.79 7.67 23.81
C LYS A 9 0.42 7.00 23.81
N GLY A 10 0.41 5.74 24.25
CA GLY A 10 -0.81 4.95 24.33
C GLY A 10 -1.30 4.44 22.98
N TYR A 11 -0.47 4.46 21.93
CA TYR A 11 -0.82 3.88 20.65
C TYR A 11 -1.18 2.40 20.81
N TRP A 12 -2.44 2.08 20.54
CA TRP A 12 -2.99 0.74 20.55
C TRP A 12 -4.12 0.69 19.53
N LYS A 13 -4.11 -0.34 18.70
CA LYS A 13 -5.15 -0.64 17.71
C LYS A 13 -5.52 -2.11 17.86
N ASP A 14 -6.81 -2.39 17.93
CA ASP A 14 -7.36 -3.75 18.02
C ASP A 14 -7.34 -4.49 16.68
N VAL A 15 -7.44 -3.74 15.57
CA VAL A 15 -7.44 -4.27 14.19
C VAL A 15 -8.54 -5.33 14.00
N GLY A 16 -9.73 -5.07 14.57
CA GLY A 16 -10.87 -5.99 14.53
C GLY A 16 -11.68 -5.96 13.23
N THR A 17 -11.48 -4.94 12.39
CA THR A 17 -12.20 -4.72 11.14
C THR A 17 -11.24 -4.42 9.99
N LEU A 18 -11.71 -4.53 8.76
CA LEU A 18 -10.91 -4.17 7.57
C LEU A 18 -10.61 -2.66 7.53
N ASP A 19 -11.52 -1.82 8.05
CA ASP A 19 -11.26 -0.39 8.22
C ASP A 19 -10.12 -0.12 9.20
N THR A 20 -10.20 -0.70 10.41
CA THR A 20 -9.14 -0.53 11.42
C THR A 20 -7.81 -1.13 10.98
N PHE A 21 -7.83 -2.21 10.18
CA PHE A 21 -6.64 -2.73 9.51
C PHE A 21 -6.04 -1.74 8.53
N TRP A 22 -6.85 -1.16 7.65
CA TRP A 22 -6.37 -0.15 6.70
C TRP A 22 -5.82 1.08 7.43
N GLU A 23 -6.56 1.61 8.40
CA GLU A 23 -6.15 2.76 9.23
C GLU A 23 -4.81 2.51 9.93
N ALA A 24 -4.67 1.37 10.61
CA ALA A 24 -3.43 1.05 11.33
C ALA A 24 -2.20 0.95 10.43
N ASN A 25 -2.38 0.60 9.14
CA ASN A 25 -1.30 0.66 8.16
C ASN A 25 -1.04 2.11 7.70
N MET A 26 -2.09 2.90 7.49
CA MET A 26 -1.95 4.31 7.10
C MET A 26 -1.35 5.17 8.21
N ASP A 27 -1.52 4.78 9.47
CA ASP A 27 -0.88 5.40 10.64
C ASP A 27 0.66 5.33 10.60
N LEU A 28 1.24 4.49 9.73
CA LEU A 28 2.67 4.36 9.50
C LEU A 28 3.23 5.36 8.49
N VAL A 29 2.37 5.95 7.65
CA VAL A 29 2.79 6.84 6.57
C VAL A 29 2.58 8.30 6.93
N GLY A 30 3.28 9.20 6.25
CA GLY A 30 3.23 10.63 6.49
C GLY A 30 4.44 11.18 7.24
N LEU A 31 4.43 12.49 7.51
CA LEU A 31 5.56 13.19 8.13
C LEU A 31 5.73 12.81 9.61
N HIS A 32 4.61 12.67 10.32
CA HIS A 32 4.56 12.34 11.74
C HIS A 32 3.65 11.10 11.90
N PRO A 33 4.19 9.88 11.77
CA PRO A 33 3.38 8.68 11.90
C PRO A 33 2.88 8.52 13.34
N HIS A 34 1.65 8.04 13.51
CA HIS A 34 1.09 7.74 14.83
C HIS A 34 1.78 6.53 15.50
N PHE A 35 2.47 5.71 14.70
CA PHE A 35 3.32 4.62 15.18
C PHE A 35 4.67 4.61 14.46
N ASN A 36 5.74 4.89 15.20
CA ASN A 36 7.08 5.08 14.63
C ASN A 36 7.90 3.78 14.61
N LEU A 37 7.95 3.14 13.45
CA LEU A 37 8.78 1.95 13.23
C LEU A 37 10.30 2.21 13.28
N TYR A 38 10.74 3.48 13.32
CA TYR A 38 12.15 3.85 13.38
C TYR A 38 12.67 3.98 14.81
N ASN A 39 11.86 3.70 15.83
CA ASN A 39 12.30 3.70 17.23
C ASN A 39 13.28 2.53 17.51
N LYS A 40 14.58 2.84 17.49
CA LYS A 40 15.66 1.86 17.77
C LYS A 40 15.76 1.44 19.23
N LYS A 41 15.15 2.18 20.17
CA LYS A 41 15.12 1.81 21.60
C LYS A 41 14.08 0.74 21.90
N TRP A 42 13.10 0.57 21.01
CA TRP A 42 12.05 -0.44 21.11
C TRP A 42 11.76 -1.08 19.74
N PRO A 43 12.70 -1.89 19.22
CA PRO A 43 12.58 -2.41 17.86
C PRO A 43 11.49 -3.48 17.74
N VAL A 44 10.76 -3.46 16.62
CA VAL A 44 9.86 -4.56 16.21
C VAL A 44 10.67 -5.59 15.44
N LEU A 45 10.81 -6.80 15.99
CA LEU A 45 11.51 -7.90 15.33
C LEU A 45 10.56 -8.69 14.44
N THR A 46 11.02 -9.05 13.25
CA THR A 46 10.29 -9.88 12.29
C THR A 46 11.24 -10.63 11.38
N TYR A 47 10.70 -11.53 10.57
CA TYR A 47 11.43 -12.15 9.49
C TYR A 47 11.67 -11.15 8.35
N ILE A 48 12.93 -10.95 7.98
CA ILE A 48 13.33 -10.11 6.84
C ILE A 48 13.71 -11.04 5.68
N PRO A 49 12.88 -11.14 4.61
CA PRO A 49 13.24 -11.95 3.45
C PRO A 49 14.45 -11.35 2.73
N PRO A 50 15.37 -12.18 2.17
CA PRO A 50 16.59 -11.73 1.49
C PRO A 50 16.26 -11.21 0.08
N LEU A 51 15.52 -10.09 0.01
CA LEU A 51 15.10 -9.44 -1.22
C LEU A 51 16.02 -8.26 -1.54
N PRO A 52 16.19 -7.91 -2.83
CA PRO A 52 16.94 -6.72 -3.21
C PRO A 52 16.25 -5.44 -2.72
N PRO A 53 16.95 -4.29 -2.73
CA PRO A 53 16.32 -3.00 -2.45
C PRO A 53 15.13 -2.71 -3.37
N ALA A 54 14.20 -1.86 -2.91
CA ALA A 54 13.17 -1.32 -3.76
C ALA A 54 13.78 -0.54 -4.94
N LYS A 55 13.22 -0.70 -6.13
CA LYS A 55 13.74 -0.11 -7.37
C LYS A 55 12.71 0.84 -7.96
N PHE A 56 13.13 2.08 -8.22
CA PHE A 56 12.35 3.10 -8.90
C PHE A 56 12.98 3.35 -10.27
N VAL A 57 12.18 3.27 -11.33
CA VAL A 57 12.68 3.44 -12.70
C VAL A 57 11.80 4.37 -13.51
N HIS A 58 12.41 4.90 -14.58
CA HIS A 58 11.92 5.97 -15.44
C HIS A 58 11.91 7.34 -14.75
N PHE A 59 12.47 8.31 -15.45
CA PHE A 59 12.50 9.72 -15.11
C PHE A 59 12.60 10.50 -16.42
N ASN A 60 11.45 10.81 -17.00
CA ASN A 60 11.33 11.64 -18.20
C ASN A 60 9.97 12.37 -18.19
N ASP A 61 9.76 13.25 -19.16
CA ASP A 61 8.56 14.10 -19.26
C ASP A 61 7.25 13.31 -19.32
N SER A 62 7.28 12.04 -19.75
CA SER A 62 6.09 11.20 -19.89
C SER A 62 5.78 10.37 -18.64
N ARG A 63 6.80 9.91 -17.91
CA ARG A 63 6.63 9.05 -16.74
C ARG A 63 7.83 9.10 -15.81
N THR A 64 7.52 9.18 -14.51
CA THR A 64 8.49 9.05 -13.43
C THR A 64 8.01 7.98 -12.46
N GLY A 65 8.89 7.08 -12.03
CA GLY A 65 8.61 6.16 -10.95
C GLY A 65 8.97 6.81 -9.62
N HIS A 66 7.99 7.19 -8.81
CA HIS A 66 8.24 7.76 -7.49
C HIS A 66 7.16 7.36 -6.47
N ALA A 67 7.50 7.53 -5.20
CA ALA A 67 6.58 7.35 -4.09
C ALA A 67 6.66 8.55 -3.14
N ILE A 68 5.49 9.03 -2.70
CA ILE A 68 5.35 10.20 -1.83
C ILE A 68 4.59 9.77 -0.57
N ASN A 69 5.09 10.14 0.62
CA ASN A 69 4.47 9.76 1.91
C ASN A 69 4.10 8.27 1.96
N SER A 70 5.00 7.40 1.53
CA SER A 70 4.69 5.98 1.33
C SER A 70 5.82 5.10 1.82
N MET A 71 5.48 3.92 2.32
CA MET A 71 6.44 2.89 2.70
C MET A 71 6.51 1.83 1.60
N ILE A 72 7.71 1.58 1.09
CA ILE A 72 7.92 0.63 -0.01
C ILE A 72 8.78 -0.54 0.47
N GLY A 73 8.20 -1.74 0.43
CA GLY A 73 8.89 -2.97 0.80
C GLY A 73 9.97 -3.39 -0.19
N SER A 74 10.94 -4.17 0.31
CA SER A 74 12.04 -4.70 -0.49
C SER A 74 11.56 -5.55 -1.68
N GLY A 75 12.35 -5.59 -2.74
CA GLY A 75 12.02 -6.32 -3.98
C GLY A 75 10.93 -5.68 -4.83
N THR A 76 10.32 -4.58 -4.37
CA THR A 76 9.29 -3.86 -5.12
C THR A 76 9.90 -3.04 -6.25
N ILE A 77 9.24 -3.04 -7.41
CA ILE A 77 9.64 -2.25 -8.58
C ILE A 77 8.51 -1.31 -8.96
N ILE A 78 8.79 -0.01 -8.89
CA ILE A 78 7.89 1.06 -9.33
C ILE A 78 8.42 1.60 -10.66
N SER A 79 7.69 1.29 -11.73
CA SER A 79 8.16 1.51 -13.10
C SER A 79 7.38 2.61 -13.80
N GLY A 80 7.71 3.88 -13.53
CA GLY A 80 7.04 5.01 -14.17
C GLY A 80 5.61 5.20 -13.67
N ALA A 81 5.38 4.96 -12.39
CA ALA A 81 4.09 5.02 -11.70
C ALA A 81 4.18 5.94 -10.48
N LEU A 82 3.03 6.45 -10.06
CA LEU A 82 2.86 7.32 -8.89
C LEU A 82 2.25 6.51 -7.74
N VAL A 83 2.94 6.50 -6.60
CA VAL A 83 2.45 5.90 -5.34
C VAL A 83 2.39 6.97 -4.26
N GLU A 84 1.23 7.18 -3.66
CA GLU A 84 1.02 8.26 -2.69
C GLU A 84 0.28 7.75 -1.45
N ASN A 85 0.70 8.22 -0.26
CA ASN A 85 0.04 7.93 1.01
C ASN A 85 -0.30 6.43 1.16
N SER A 86 0.64 5.55 0.83
CA SER A 86 0.37 4.11 0.69
C SER A 86 1.45 3.26 1.34
N VAL A 87 1.04 2.08 1.79
CA VAL A 87 1.95 1.04 2.29
C VAL A 87 2.00 -0.07 1.27
N VAL A 88 3.20 -0.32 0.73
CA VAL A 88 3.44 -1.34 -0.28
C VAL A 88 4.35 -2.41 0.32
N GLY A 89 3.86 -3.64 0.31
CA GLY A 89 4.58 -4.82 0.74
C GLY A 89 5.78 -5.15 -0.13
N TYR A 90 6.37 -6.31 0.10
CA TYR A 90 7.55 -6.74 -0.63
C TYR A 90 7.20 -7.43 -1.96
N SER A 91 8.14 -7.41 -2.90
CA SER A 91 8.03 -8.06 -4.22
C SER A 91 6.82 -7.60 -5.05
N VAL A 92 6.38 -6.35 -4.90
CA VAL A 92 5.28 -5.78 -5.69
C VAL A 92 5.81 -5.24 -7.02
N ARG A 93 5.03 -5.35 -8.10
CA ARG A 93 5.35 -4.72 -9.39
C ARG A 93 4.26 -3.71 -9.74
N ILE A 94 4.67 -2.46 -9.95
CA ILE A 94 3.76 -1.39 -10.35
C ILE A 94 4.22 -0.86 -11.71
N HIS A 95 3.41 -1.14 -12.73
CA HIS A 95 3.72 -0.83 -14.12
C HIS A 95 3.38 0.61 -14.48
N SER A 96 3.86 1.06 -15.64
CA SER A 96 3.85 2.49 -16.00
C SER A 96 2.47 3.11 -16.03
N PHE A 97 2.43 4.41 -15.71
CA PHE A 97 1.23 5.24 -15.67
C PHE A 97 0.18 4.77 -14.67
N ALA A 98 0.46 3.75 -13.88
CA ALA A 98 -0.41 3.38 -12.77
C ALA A 98 -0.34 4.44 -11.68
N HIS A 99 -1.46 4.61 -10.97
CA HIS A 99 -1.59 5.50 -9.84
C HIS A 99 -2.17 4.72 -8.66
N VAL A 100 -1.43 4.71 -7.55
CA VAL A 100 -1.85 4.07 -6.30
C VAL A 100 -1.87 5.12 -5.21
N GLU A 101 -3.03 5.33 -4.61
CA GLU A 101 -3.20 6.32 -3.54
C GLU A 101 -3.97 5.75 -2.35
N HIS A 102 -3.58 6.13 -1.12
CA HIS A 102 -4.33 5.81 0.09
C HIS A 102 -4.61 4.30 0.24
N SER A 103 -3.64 3.45 -0.07
CA SER A 103 -3.87 2.01 -0.23
C SER A 103 -2.84 1.15 0.49
N VAL A 104 -3.28 -0.03 0.92
CA VAL A 104 -2.43 -1.10 1.47
C VAL A 104 -2.27 -2.18 0.41
N ILE A 105 -1.08 -2.30 -0.14
CA ILE A 105 -0.74 -3.28 -1.18
C ILE A 105 0.07 -4.40 -0.54
N MET A 106 -0.47 -5.59 -0.49
CA MET A 106 0.20 -6.74 0.11
C MET A 106 1.24 -7.35 -0.84
N ASN A 107 1.96 -8.36 -0.34
CA ASN A 107 3.13 -8.90 -1.01
C ASN A 107 2.81 -9.60 -2.35
N ASN A 108 3.76 -9.56 -3.28
CA ASN A 108 3.68 -10.24 -4.58
C ASN A 108 2.50 -9.80 -5.45
N VAL A 109 2.00 -8.58 -5.26
CA VAL A 109 0.95 -7.99 -6.11
C VAL A 109 1.57 -7.45 -7.40
N GLU A 110 0.83 -7.58 -8.50
CA GLU A 110 1.17 -6.97 -9.78
C GLU A 110 0.07 -5.98 -10.20
N ILE A 111 0.45 -4.72 -10.39
CA ILE A 111 -0.44 -3.62 -10.79
C ILE A 111 -0.14 -3.23 -12.23
N GLY A 112 -1.09 -3.52 -13.12
CA GLY A 112 -0.99 -3.30 -14.56
C GLY A 112 -0.81 -1.83 -14.95
N ARG A 113 -0.36 -1.63 -16.19
CA ARG A 113 -0.14 -0.31 -16.78
C ARG A 113 -1.43 0.51 -16.75
N GLU A 114 -1.36 1.80 -16.44
CA GLU A 114 -2.52 2.72 -16.40
C GLU A 114 -3.62 2.35 -15.39
N ALA A 115 -3.39 1.36 -14.52
CA ALA A 115 -4.34 1.02 -13.47
C ALA A 115 -4.40 2.13 -12.41
N LYS A 116 -5.60 2.42 -11.92
CA LYS A 116 -5.83 3.40 -10.85
C LYS A 116 -6.42 2.71 -9.63
N ILE A 117 -5.79 2.89 -8.49
CA ILE A 117 -6.18 2.26 -7.22
C ILE A 117 -6.24 3.36 -6.16
N ARG A 118 -7.39 3.48 -5.51
CA ARG A 118 -7.61 4.42 -4.40
C ARG A 118 -8.32 3.72 -3.25
N LYS A 119 -7.93 4.01 -2.01
CA LYS A 119 -8.63 3.53 -0.80
C LYS A 119 -8.91 2.02 -0.86
N ALA A 120 -7.85 1.23 -1.07
CA ALA A 120 -7.98 -0.20 -1.24
C ALA A 120 -7.03 -1.00 -0.34
N ILE A 121 -7.47 -2.20 0.03
CA ILE A 121 -6.62 -3.28 0.53
C ILE A 121 -6.50 -4.31 -0.59
N ILE A 122 -5.30 -4.49 -1.14
CA ILE A 122 -5.02 -5.49 -2.17
C ILE A 122 -4.23 -6.63 -1.54
N ASP A 123 -4.85 -7.79 -1.38
CA ASP A 123 -4.22 -8.94 -0.73
C ASP A 123 -3.15 -9.62 -1.63
N LYS A 124 -2.40 -10.55 -1.05
CA LYS A 124 -1.20 -11.16 -1.62
C LYS A 124 -1.50 -11.85 -2.94
N HIS A 125 -0.54 -11.81 -3.86
CA HIS A 125 -0.59 -12.49 -5.17
C HIS A 125 -1.72 -12.04 -6.11
N VAL A 126 -2.35 -10.89 -5.83
CA VAL A 126 -3.35 -10.30 -6.74
C VAL A 126 -2.67 -9.77 -8.01
N ARG A 127 -3.36 -9.90 -9.14
CA ARG A 127 -2.98 -9.26 -10.41
C ARG A 127 -4.09 -8.32 -10.85
N ILE A 128 -3.75 -7.04 -10.96
CA ILE A 128 -4.63 -5.99 -11.47
C ILE A 128 -4.32 -5.78 -12.94
N ALA A 129 -5.32 -5.91 -13.81
CA ALA A 129 -5.17 -5.74 -15.25
C ALA A 129 -4.78 -4.29 -15.61
N PRO A 130 -4.15 -4.10 -16.78
CA PRO A 130 -3.93 -2.76 -17.31
C PRO A 130 -5.24 -1.97 -17.45
N GLY A 131 -5.21 -0.69 -17.05
CA GLY A 131 -6.36 0.21 -17.13
C GLY A 131 -7.48 -0.04 -16.12
N ALA A 132 -7.34 -1.03 -15.23
CA ALA A 132 -8.33 -1.31 -14.20
C ALA A 132 -8.48 -0.12 -13.23
N ASN A 133 -9.71 0.14 -12.79
CA ASN A 133 -10.02 1.18 -11.81
C ASN A 133 -10.60 0.54 -10.55
N VAL A 134 -10.01 0.84 -9.40
CA VAL A 134 -10.42 0.33 -8.08
C VAL A 134 -10.55 1.51 -7.12
N GLY A 135 -11.71 1.65 -6.46
CA GLY A 135 -11.99 2.71 -5.49
C GLY A 135 -12.36 4.06 -6.11
N TYR A 136 -12.63 4.08 -7.41
CA TYR A 136 -13.12 5.26 -8.13
C TYR A 136 -14.63 5.24 -8.37
N ASP A 137 -15.22 4.06 -8.53
CA ASP A 137 -16.66 3.83 -8.67
C ASP A 137 -17.08 2.71 -7.71
N LEU A 138 -17.52 3.11 -6.51
CA LEU A 138 -17.91 2.17 -5.47
C LEU A 138 -19.14 1.34 -5.87
N ASP A 139 -20.03 1.83 -6.74
CA ASP A 139 -21.20 1.08 -7.16
C ASP A 139 -20.82 -0.07 -8.11
N THR A 140 -19.82 0.16 -8.96
CA THR A 140 -19.22 -0.90 -9.77
C THR A 140 -18.36 -1.84 -8.92
N ASP A 141 -17.58 -1.29 -7.99
CA ASP A 141 -16.71 -2.10 -7.13
C ASP A 141 -17.51 -3.01 -6.19
N ARG A 142 -18.66 -2.58 -5.64
CA ARG A 142 -19.53 -3.40 -4.77
C ARG A 142 -20.05 -4.65 -5.46
N LYS A 143 -20.14 -4.64 -6.80
CA LYS A 143 -20.59 -5.81 -7.57
C LYS A 143 -19.50 -6.88 -7.67
N LYS A 144 -18.23 -6.51 -7.47
CA LYS A 144 -17.06 -7.38 -7.67
C LYS A 144 -16.35 -7.72 -6.37
N PHE A 145 -16.33 -6.80 -5.42
CA PHE A 145 -15.47 -6.84 -4.24
C PHE A 145 -16.22 -6.49 -2.97
N GLN A 146 -15.66 -6.92 -1.84
CA GLN A 146 -16.09 -6.44 -0.54
C GLN A 146 -15.68 -4.96 -0.41
N ILE A 147 -16.60 -4.12 0.04
CA ILE A 147 -16.32 -2.74 0.42
C ILE A 147 -16.71 -2.57 1.87
N THR A 148 -15.79 -1.98 2.64
CA THR A 148 -16.00 -1.69 4.06
C THR A 148 -16.99 -0.53 4.26
N GLU A 149 -17.33 -0.24 5.53
CA GLU A 149 -18.25 0.84 5.87
C GLU A 149 -17.66 2.21 5.47
N ASN A 150 -16.35 2.41 5.64
CA ASN A 150 -15.67 3.65 5.25
C ASN A 150 -15.26 3.69 3.76
N GLY A 151 -15.74 2.76 2.95
CA GLY A 151 -15.54 2.76 1.51
C GLY A 151 -14.19 2.21 1.06
N ILE A 152 -13.52 1.38 1.88
CA ILE A 152 -12.27 0.72 1.50
C ILE A 152 -12.59 -0.51 0.65
N VAL A 153 -12.03 -0.57 -0.56
CA VAL A 153 -12.23 -1.72 -1.47
C VAL A 153 -11.25 -2.83 -1.11
N VAL A 154 -11.74 -4.06 -0.94
CA VAL A 154 -10.93 -5.20 -0.52
C VAL A 154 -10.88 -6.26 -1.61
N ILE A 155 -9.67 -6.47 -2.15
CA ILE A 155 -9.43 -7.45 -3.21
C ILE A 155 -8.80 -8.70 -2.59
N PRO A 156 -9.47 -9.87 -2.67
CA PRO A 156 -9.04 -11.08 -1.97
C PRO A 156 -7.80 -11.71 -2.61
N LYS A 157 -7.08 -12.50 -1.81
CA LYS A 157 -5.84 -13.19 -2.19
C LYS A 157 -5.94 -13.89 -3.55
N GLY A 158 -4.96 -13.65 -4.41
CA GLY A 158 -4.84 -14.34 -5.70
C GLY A 158 -5.89 -13.97 -6.74
N ALA A 159 -6.74 -12.97 -6.47
CA ALA A 159 -7.71 -12.49 -7.44
C ALA A 159 -7.02 -11.94 -8.70
N LYS A 160 -7.71 -12.05 -9.83
CA LYS A 160 -7.36 -11.40 -11.09
C LYS A 160 -8.45 -10.39 -11.39
N VAL A 161 -8.09 -9.11 -11.37
CA VAL A 161 -9.02 -8.02 -11.62
C VAL A 161 -8.89 -7.60 -13.07
N ALA A 162 -10.02 -7.63 -13.79
CA ALA A 162 -10.16 -7.20 -15.18
C ALA A 162 -11.03 -5.94 -15.25
#